data_AF-A0A7C1TES0-F1
#
_entry.id   AF-A0A7C1TES0-F1
#
_cell.length_a   1.000
_cell.length_b   1.000
_cell.length_c   1.000
_cell.angle_alpha   90.00
_cell.angle_beta   90.00
_cell.angle_gamma   90.00
#
_symmetry.space_group_name_H-M   'P 1'
#
loop_
_entity.id
_entity.type
_entity.pdbx_description
1 polymer ?
#
loop_
_entity_poly.entity_id
_entity_poly.type
_entity_poly.pdbx_seq_one_letter_code
_entity_poly.pdbx_strand_id
1 'polypeptide(L)'
;RPWLIGIGHPDASGQAVETWQLQRGALATSGDAHRCIIHQGIRYGHVLDPTTGWPAPGAPRSVTVAAPRCLDAGILSTLALLQGQQAQAFLEAQQVPYKILV
;
A
#
# COMPACT_ATOMS: atom_id res chain seq x y z
N ARG A 1 -5.54 -25.35 -6.33
CA ARG A 1 -4.23 -24.72 -6.60
C ARG A 1 -4.30 -23.29 -6.07
N PRO A 2 -3.25 -22.74 -5.41
CA PRO A 2 -3.23 -21.33 -5.00
C PRO A 2 -3.29 -20.40 -6.22
N TRP A 3 -3.87 -19.21 -6.04
CA TRP A 3 -3.76 -18.13 -7.00
C TRP A 3 -2.37 -17.52 -6.94
N LEU A 4 -1.80 -17.18 -8.10
CA LEU A 4 -0.57 -16.42 -8.20
C LEU A 4 -0.93 -14.96 -8.45
N ILE A 5 -0.63 -14.10 -7.48
CA ILE A 5 -0.97 -12.68 -7.53
C ILE A 5 0.33 -11.88 -7.63
N GLY A 6 0.50 -11.13 -8.72
CA GLY A 6 1.64 -10.25 -8.91
C GLY A 6 1.51 -8.97 -8.09
N ILE A 7 2.59 -8.56 -7.44
CA ILE A 7 2.73 -7.28 -6.75
C ILE A 7 3.48 -6.33 -7.68
N GLY A 8 2.82 -5.28 -8.17
CA GLY A 8 3.40 -4.35 -9.17
C GLY A 8 4.36 -3.31 -8.58
N HIS A 9 5.32 -2.84 -9.38
CA HIS A 9 6.10 -1.65 -9.06
C HIS A 9 5.28 -0.39 -9.36
N PRO A 10 5.25 0.63 -8.48
CA PRO A 10 4.46 1.85 -8.70
C PRO A 10 4.89 2.63 -9.97
N ASP A 11 6.16 2.54 -10.36
CA ASP A 11 6.71 3.22 -11.54
C ASP A 11 6.86 2.34 -12.79
N ALA A 12 6.59 1.02 -12.72
CA ALA A 12 6.74 0.11 -13.85
C ALA A 12 5.43 -0.65 -14.12
N SER A 13 4.60 -0.09 -15.01
CA SER A 13 3.33 -0.70 -15.39
C SER A 13 3.54 -2.08 -16.03
N GLY A 14 2.81 -3.08 -15.53
CA GLY A 14 2.78 -4.42 -16.13
C GLY A 14 3.89 -5.37 -15.67
N GLN A 15 4.82 -4.92 -14.81
CA GLN A 15 5.85 -5.78 -14.23
C GLN A 15 5.60 -6.01 -12.74
N ALA A 16 5.49 -7.27 -12.36
CA ALA A 16 5.44 -7.68 -10.97
C ALA A 16 6.88 -7.71 -10.40
N VAL A 17 7.10 -7.03 -9.28
CA VAL A 17 8.36 -7.11 -8.52
C VAL A 17 8.43 -8.38 -7.68
N GLU A 18 7.27 -8.95 -7.37
CA GLU A 18 7.11 -10.11 -6.53
C GLU A 18 5.80 -10.83 -6.89
N THR A 19 5.72 -12.12 -6.62
CA THR A 19 4.48 -12.90 -6.81
C THR A 19 4.14 -13.62 -5.52
N TRP A 20 2.91 -13.45 -5.05
CA TRP A 20 2.40 -14.07 -3.83
C TRP A 20 1.42 -15.19 -4.16
N GLN A 21 1.47 -16.26 -3.36
CA GLN A 21 0.54 -17.38 -3.47
C GLN A 21 -0.62 -17.18 -2.50
N LEU A 22 -1.84 -17.03 -3.02
CA LEU A 22 -3.05 -16.86 -2.21
C LEU A 22 -3.93 -18.10 -2.31
N GLN A 23 -4.03 -18.85 -1.21
CA GLN A 23 -4.97 -19.99 -1.12
C GLN A 23 -6.35 -19.56 -0.62
N ARG A 24 -6.39 -18.66 0.37
CA ARG A 24 -7.60 -18.15 1.04
C ARG A 24 -7.33 -16.74 1.56
N GLY A 25 -8.39 -16.01 1.86
CA GLY A 25 -8.31 -14.64 2.35
C GLY A 25 -8.26 -13.63 1.21
N ALA A 26 -7.58 -12.52 1.42
CA ALA A 26 -7.57 -11.40 0.50
C ALA A 26 -6.22 -10.66 0.49
N LEU A 27 -6.00 -9.94 -0.61
CA LEU A 27 -4.92 -8.99 -0.80
C LEU A 27 -5.51 -7.65 -1.20
N ALA A 28 -4.97 -6.56 -0.66
CA ALA A 28 -5.32 -5.21 -1.09
C ALA A 28 -4.07 -4.35 -1.15
N THR A 29 -4.04 -3.44 -2.12
CA THR A 29 -2.93 -2.52 -2.35
C THR A 29 -3.43 -1.09 -2.30
N SER A 30 -2.77 -0.25 -1.50
CA SER A 30 -2.96 1.20 -1.47
C SER A 30 -1.65 1.88 -1.86
N GLY A 31 -1.72 2.94 -2.65
CA GLY A 31 -0.54 3.65 -3.13
C GLY A 31 -0.92 4.80 -4.04
N ASP A 32 0.09 5.40 -4.66
CA ASP A 32 -0.06 6.61 -5.47
C ASP A 32 0.28 6.42 -6.95
N ALA A 33 0.57 5.17 -7.36
CA ALA A 33 0.98 4.80 -8.72
C ALA A 33 0.04 5.35 -9.81
N HIS A 34 -1.28 5.32 -9.57
CA HIS A 34 -2.29 5.75 -10.54
C HIS A 34 -3.07 7.00 -10.11
N ARG A 35 -3.11 7.31 -8.81
CA ARG A 35 -3.96 8.36 -8.24
C ARG A 35 -3.10 9.31 -7.40
N CYS A 36 -2.44 10.20 -8.09
CA CYS A 36 -1.63 11.27 -7.52
C CYS A 36 -1.63 12.49 -8.44
N ILE A 37 -1.17 13.62 -7.89
CA ILE A 37 -0.79 14.80 -8.65
C ILE A 37 0.68 15.12 -8.39
N ILE A 38 1.35 15.74 -9.36
CA ILE A 38 2.70 16.28 -9.19
C ILE A 38 2.58 17.80 -9.24
N HIS A 39 2.97 18.47 -8.16
CA HIS A 39 2.96 19.92 -8.06
C HIS A 39 4.30 20.41 -7.55
N GLN A 40 4.95 21.29 -8.33
CA GLN A 40 6.29 21.83 -8.03
C GLN A 40 7.35 20.74 -7.75
N GLY A 41 7.28 19.63 -8.49
CA GLY A 41 8.21 18.49 -8.33
C GLY A 41 7.89 17.58 -7.14
N ILE A 42 6.90 17.92 -6.31
CA ILE A 42 6.44 17.10 -5.19
C ILE A 42 5.24 16.26 -5.64
N ARG A 43 5.27 14.97 -5.30
CA ARG A 43 4.16 14.05 -5.57
C ARG A 43 3.20 14.02 -4.37
N TYR A 44 1.91 14.11 -4.66
CA TYR A 44 0.84 14.07 -3.67
C TYR A 44 -0.10 12.92 -3.98
N GLY A 45 -0.20 11.96 -3.06
CA GLY A 45 -1.18 10.87 -3.13
C GLY A 45 -2.61 11.34 -2.90
N HIS A 46 -3.58 10.48 -3.22
CA HIS A 46 -5.01 10.79 -3.04
C HIS A 46 -5.57 10.43 -1.65
N VAL A 47 -4.77 9.76 -0.81
CA VAL A 47 -5.13 9.48 0.58
C VAL A 47 -4.64 10.63 1.44
N LEU A 48 -5.55 11.30 2.13
CA LEU A 48 -5.29 12.49 2.92
C LEU A 48 -5.38 12.17 4.41
N ASP A 49 -4.43 12.71 5.17
CA ASP A 49 -4.52 12.74 6.62
C ASP A 49 -5.67 13.69 7.02
N PRO A 50 -6.70 13.21 7.72
CA PRO A 50 -7.86 14.02 8.08
C PRO A 50 -7.53 15.16 9.05
N THR A 51 -6.39 15.10 9.75
CA THR A 51 -5.96 16.16 10.69
C THR A 51 -5.30 17.33 10.00
N THR A 52 -4.70 17.11 8.83
CA THR A 52 -3.96 18.14 8.08
C THR A 52 -4.62 18.52 6.75
N GLY A 53 -5.44 17.63 6.18
CA GLY A 53 -5.96 17.74 4.82
C GLY A 53 -4.94 17.43 3.72
N TRP A 54 -3.73 16.97 4.08
CA TRP A 54 -2.64 16.68 3.15
C TRP A 54 -2.23 15.20 3.19
N PRO A 55 -1.58 14.67 2.14
CA PRO A 55 -0.97 13.34 2.21
C PRO A 55 0.09 13.27 3.31
N ALA A 56 0.17 12.13 4.01
CA ALA A 56 1.13 11.95 5.08
C ALA A 56 2.58 12.06 4.55
N PRO A 57 3.47 12.85 5.19
CA PRO A 57 4.85 13.00 4.76
C PRO A 57 5.62 11.68 4.79
N GLY A 58 6.34 11.38 3.70
CA GLY A 58 7.12 10.16 3.58
C GLY A 58 6.28 8.88 3.55
N ALA A 59 5.00 8.98 3.14
CA ALA A 59 4.18 7.81 2.87
C ALA A 59 4.83 6.94 1.78
N PRO A 60 4.76 5.60 1.91
CA PRO A 60 5.19 4.71 0.85
C PRO A 60 4.44 4.94 -0.47
N ARG A 61 5.10 4.61 -1.58
CA ARG A 61 4.50 4.67 -2.92
C ARG A 61 3.50 3.54 -3.17
N SER A 62 3.70 2.39 -2.52
CA SER A 62 2.79 1.25 -2.55
C SER A 62 2.87 0.44 -1.27
N VAL A 63 1.72 0.03 -0.74
CA VAL A 63 1.56 -0.87 0.39
C VAL A 63 0.59 -1.96 -0.01
N THR A 64 1.03 -3.22 -0.02
CA THR A 64 0.16 -4.38 -0.20
C THR A 64 0.07 -5.18 1.08
N VAL A 65 -1.14 -5.55 1.50
CA VAL A 65 -1.39 -6.31 2.73
C VAL A 65 -2.19 -7.57 2.42
N ALA A 66 -1.80 -8.70 3.02
CA ALA A 66 -2.60 -9.92 3.05
C ALA A 66 -3.37 -10.02 4.37
N ALA A 67 -4.65 -10.41 4.31
CA ALA A 67 -5.44 -10.67 5.51
C ALA A 67 -6.53 -11.73 5.27
N PRO A 68 -7.12 -12.33 6.32
CA PRO A 68 -8.24 -13.25 6.17
C PRO A 68 -9.48 -12.63 5.52
N ARG A 69 -9.67 -11.30 5.64
CA ARG A 69 -10.79 -10.57 5.05
C ARG A 69 -10.29 -9.40 4.20
N CYS A 70 -10.95 -9.16 3.07
CA CYS A 70 -10.61 -8.04 2.16
C CYS A 70 -10.72 -6.68 2.84
N LEU A 71 -11.70 -6.52 3.73
CA LEU A 71 -11.87 -5.31 4.52
C LEU A 71 -10.62 -5.00 5.36
N ASP A 72 -10.06 -6.01 6.04
CA ASP A 72 -8.87 -5.82 6.89
C ASP A 72 -7.67 -5.44 6.04
N ALA A 73 -7.43 -6.17 4.94
CA ALA A 73 -6.33 -5.87 4.02
C ALA A 73 -6.41 -4.43 3.50
N GLY A 74 -7.59 -3.99 3.06
CA GLY A 74 -7.80 -2.65 2.51
C GLY A 74 -7.72 -1.53 3.55
N ILE A 75 -8.22 -1.75 4.76
CA ILE A 75 -8.08 -0.80 5.86
C ILE A 75 -6.60 -0.66 6.23
N LEU A 76 -5.90 -1.77 6.44
CA LEU A 76 -4.50 -1.75 6.86
C LEU A 76 -3.57 -1.14 5.82
N SER A 77 -3.76 -1.43 4.52
CA SER A 77 -2.96 -0.81 3.46
C SER A 77 -3.18 0.70 3.40
N THR A 78 -4.41 1.18 3.61
CA THR A 78 -4.74 2.61 3.61
C THR A 78 -4.23 3.31 4.87
N LEU A 79 -4.42 2.72 6.04
CA LEU A 79 -3.92 3.27 7.31
C LEU A 79 -2.39 3.34 7.32
N ALA A 80 -1.71 2.36 6.73
CA ALA A 80 -0.26 2.38 6.60
C ALA A 80 0.23 3.60 5.81
N LEU A 81 -0.45 4.01 4.73
CA LEU A 81 -0.11 5.26 4.03
C LEU A 81 -0.22 6.48 4.94
N LEU A 82 -1.23 6.52 5.82
CA LEU A 82 -1.42 7.61 6.78
C LEU A 82 -0.34 7.66 7.85
N GLN A 83 0.38 6.57 8.10
CA GLN A 83 1.51 6.55 9.04
C GLN A 83 2.79 7.18 8.45
N GLY A 84 2.82 7.50 7.16
CA GLY A 84 3.99 8.09 6.53
C GLY A 84 5.23 7.21 6.68
N GLN A 85 6.31 7.79 7.19
CA GLN A 85 7.57 7.10 7.49
C GLN A 85 7.43 5.94 8.50
N GLN A 86 6.37 5.92 9.30
CA GLN A 86 6.11 4.89 10.31
C GLN A 86 5.27 3.72 9.78
N ALA A 87 4.96 3.68 8.48
CA ALA A 87 4.16 2.64 7.85
C ALA A 87 4.65 1.22 8.17
N GLN A 88 5.96 1.00 8.13
CA GLN A 88 6.55 -0.31 8.39
C GLN A 88 6.33 -0.74 9.85
N ALA A 89 6.69 0.11 10.81
CA ALA A 89 6.50 -0.17 12.24
C ALA A 89 5.01 -0.43 12.57
N PHE A 90 4.11 0.32 11.96
CA PHE A 90 2.67 0.09 12.10
C PHE A 90 2.24 -1.29 11.60
N LEU A 91 2.66 -1.70 10.40
CA LEU A 91 2.30 -2.99 9.82
C LEU A 91 2.92 -4.18 10.56
N GLU A 92 4.15 -4.03 11.06
CA GLU A 92 4.80 -5.02 11.93
C GLU A 92 3.96 -5.28 13.19
N ALA A 93 3.43 -4.22 13.80
CA ALA A 93 2.55 -4.33 14.98
C ALA A 93 1.20 -5.01 14.68
N GLN A 94 0.74 -5.02 13.42
CA GLN A 94 -0.50 -5.71 13.04
C GLN A 94 -0.32 -7.23 12.83
N GLN A 95 0.93 -7.71 12.77
CA GLN A 95 1.26 -9.13 12.57
C GLN A 95 0.63 -9.73 11.29
N VAL A 96 0.52 -8.93 10.23
CA VAL A 96 0.02 -9.35 8.92
C VAL A 96 1.16 -9.47 7.91
N PRO A 97 1.06 -10.34 6.89
CA PRO A 97 1.99 -10.29 5.76
C PRO A 97 1.76 -9.02 4.95
N TYR A 98 2.84 -8.29 4.64
CA TYR A 98 2.78 -7.04 3.89
C TYR A 98 4.00 -6.85 2.96
N LYS A 99 3.85 -5.95 2.00
CA LYS A 99 4.92 -5.44 1.15
C LYS A 99 4.84 -3.92 1.07
N ILE A 100 5.94 -3.24 1.32
CA ILE A 100 6.12 -1.80 1.10
C ILE A 100 7.04 -1.58 -0.09
N LEU A 101 6.70 -0.62 -0.95
CA LEU A 101 7.57 -0.04 -1.97
C LEU A 101 7.58 1.48 -1.76
N VAL A 102 8.78 2.05 -1.71
CA VAL A 102 9.06 3.48 -1.49
C VAL A 102 9.49 4.18 -2.77
#